data_AF-A0A2T3AG32-F1
#
_entry.id   AF-A0A2T3AG32-F1
#
_cell.length_a   1.000
_cell.length_b   1.000
_cell.length_c   1.000
_cell.angle_alpha   90.00
_cell.angle_beta   90.00
_cell.angle_gamma   90.00
#
_symmetry.space_group_name_H-M   'P 1'
#
loop_
_entity.id
_entity.type
_entity.pdbx_description
1 polymer ?
#
loop_
_entity_poly.entity_id
_entity_poly.type
_entity_poly.pdbx_seq_one_letter_code
_entity_poly.pdbx_strand_id
1 'polypeptide(L)'
;MAPSNPPPQTIKALKQDFLNAQTRLLSQPPAPSQAWRRAHDNGGSNENENEADGAMNPQQQQQKLSEKAIDDALFRLNHTLQQHAKRVYPPQATRHVAEQIEQLYLDAGELRMQAERGDGGSRNGEEDGDGVGLDVEGGNAWRAQGADYVQPEIIAALPPTWDSPAEASANPLEAKRYAELVAHLKGLSTRHRDAEARVRRLRQMTAVLEPFKSSTEQTYSDYGNSSAQNIQRNLVTRDGQVEKELERMRMLLARVGDKVARLQQQQQQQGDDQEDAMLVDDVEVDERRKVDNLLSGLA
;
A
#
# COMPACT_ATOMS: atom_id res chain seq x y z
N MET A 1 -48.90 12.05 -9.94
CA MET A 1 -47.81 12.59 -9.11
C MET A 1 -46.76 11.49 -8.98
N ALA A 2 -45.63 11.61 -9.67
CA ALA A 2 -44.58 10.60 -9.64
C ALA A 2 -43.78 10.71 -8.32
N PRO A 3 -43.42 9.60 -7.66
CA PRO A 3 -42.59 9.64 -6.47
C PRO A 3 -41.20 10.14 -6.84
N SER A 4 -40.75 11.21 -6.17
CA SER A 4 -39.39 11.72 -6.29
C SER A 4 -38.42 10.64 -5.83
N ASN A 5 -37.62 10.12 -6.77
CA ASN A 5 -36.56 9.18 -6.47
C ASN A 5 -35.56 9.87 -5.53
N PRO A 6 -35.29 9.36 -4.32
CA PRO A 6 -34.33 9.99 -3.43
C PRO A 6 -32.95 10.02 -4.10
N PRO A 7 -32.14 11.08 -3.87
CA PRO A 7 -30.79 11.14 -4.42
C PRO A 7 -29.96 9.92 -3.98
N PRO A 8 -28.98 9.49 -4.78
CA PRO A 8 -28.11 8.37 -4.40
C PRO A 8 -27.48 8.63 -3.03
N GLN A 9 -27.66 7.70 -2.10
CA GLN A 9 -27.13 7.82 -0.74
C GLN A 9 -25.60 7.78 -0.80
N THR A 10 -24.95 8.91 -0.53
CA THR A 10 -23.49 8.98 -0.39
C THR A 10 -23.07 8.43 0.97
N ILE A 11 -21.82 7.97 1.10
CA ILE A 11 -21.27 7.46 2.37
C ILE A 11 -21.43 8.51 3.48
N LYS A 12 -21.19 9.77 3.15
CA LYS A 12 -21.47 10.93 3.99
C LYS A 12 -22.92 11.02 4.45
N ALA A 13 -23.88 10.85 3.54
CA ALA A 13 -25.31 10.88 3.89
C ALA A 13 -25.67 9.75 4.87
N LEU A 14 -25.12 8.54 4.67
CA LEU A 14 -25.29 7.42 5.61
C LEU A 14 -24.73 7.73 7.00
N LYS A 15 -23.52 8.32 7.07
CA LYS A 15 -22.90 8.73 8.34
C LYS A 15 -23.72 9.81 9.04
N GLN A 16 -24.20 10.80 8.28
CA GLN A 16 -25.07 11.86 8.81
C GLN A 16 -26.40 11.28 9.32
N ASP A 17 -27.04 10.39 8.56
CA ASP A 17 -28.30 9.75 8.95
C ASP A 17 -28.13 8.87 10.19
N PHE A 18 -27.02 8.14 10.30
CA PHE A 18 -26.67 7.40 11.51
C PHE A 18 -26.56 8.32 12.72
N LEU A 19 -25.80 9.42 12.63
CA LEU A 19 -25.65 10.36 13.74
C LEU A 19 -26.97 11.01 14.13
N ASN A 20 -27.82 11.32 13.16
CA ASN A 20 -29.19 11.82 13.38
C ASN A 20 -30.07 10.78 14.08
N ALA A 21 -29.94 9.50 13.71
CA ALA A 21 -30.66 8.41 14.37
C ALA A 21 -30.20 8.24 15.83
N GLN A 22 -28.89 8.29 16.10
CA GLN A 22 -28.36 8.20 17.45
C GLN A 22 -28.78 9.38 18.32
N THR A 23 -28.72 10.61 17.80
CA THR A 23 -29.21 11.78 18.53
C THR A 23 -30.71 11.69 18.80
N ARG A 24 -31.51 11.15 17.87
CA ARG A 24 -32.93 10.91 18.10
C ARG A 24 -33.18 9.87 19.19
N LEU A 25 -32.36 8.82 19.26
CA LEU A 25 -32.44 7.77 20.28
C LEU A 25 -32.12 8.33 21.66
N LEU A 26 -31.04 9.11 21.76
CA LEU A 26 -30.62 9.77 23.01
C LEU A 26 -31.57 10.89 23.45
N SER A 27 -32.34 11.45 22.51
CA SER A 27 -33.34 12.48 22.79
C SER A 27 -34.77 11.96 22.91
N GLN A 28 -34.94 10.65 23.03
CA GLN A 28 -36.24 10.08 23.34
C GLN A 28 -36.74 10.56 24.71
N PRO A 29 -38.04 10.88 24.84
CA PRO A 29 -38.60 11.29 26.11
C PRO A 29 -38.49 10.15 27.13
N PRO A 30 -37.93 10.40 28.33
CA PRO A 30 -37.91 9.40 29.36
C PRO A 30 -39.34 9.12 29.82
N ALA A 31 -39.75 7.86 29.75
CA ALA A 31 -40.98 7.40 30.37
C ALA A 31 -40.68 6.91 31.80
N PRO A 32 -41.49 7.25 32.80
CA PRO A 32 -41.33 6.68 34.13
C PRO A 32 -41.52 5.16 34.06
N SER A 33 -40.62 4.43 34.72
CA SER A 33 -40.63 2.96 34.71
C SER A 33 -41.89 2.41 35.37
N GLN A 34 -42.33 1.23 34.93
CA GLN A 34 -43.49 0.55 35.51
C GLN A 34 -43.28 0.22 37.00
N ALA A 35 -42.04 -0.05 37.40
CA ALA A 35 -41.67 -0.26 38.79
C ALA A 35 -41.86 1.01 39.63
N TRP A 36 -41.46 2.17 39.10
CA TRP A 36 -41.66 3.46 39.77
C TRP A 36 -43.14 3.80 39.90
N ARG A 37 -43.94 3.58 38.83
CA ARG A 37 -45.40 3.82 38.88
C ARG A 37 -46.07 2.98 39.97
N ARG A 38 -45.76 1.68 40.03
CA ARG A 38 -46.29 0.78 41.09
C ARG A 38 -45.87 1.22 42.50
N ALA A 39 -44.63 1.66 42.68
CA ALA A 39 -44.16 2.15 43.98
C ALA A 39 -44.84 3.48 44.38
N HIS A 40 -45.09 4.37 43.42
CA HIS A 40 -45.83 5.62 43.62
C HIS A 40 -47.31 5.38 43.94
N ASP A 41 -47.95 4.43 43.27
CA ASP A 41 -49.34 4.04 43.52
C ASP A 41 -49.51 3.34 44.89
N ASN A 42 -48.59 2.43 45.24
CA ASN A 42 -48.61 1.69 46.50
C ASN A 42 -48.14 2.52 47.71
N GLY A 43 -47.39 3.59 47.50
CA GLY A 43 -46.94 4.49 48.57
C GLY A 43 -48.07 5.21 49.32
N GLY A 44 -49.29 5.20 48.76
CA GLY A 44 -50.51 5.70 49.41
C GLY A 44 -51.38 4.62 50.08
N SER A 45 -51.06 3.34 49.92
CA SER A 45 -51.82 2.21 50.46
C SER A 45 -51.08 1.52 51.60
N ASN A 46 -50.32 2.28 52.41
CA ASN A 46 -49.76 1.71 53.63
C ASN A 46 -50.91 1.50 54.62
N GLU A 47 -51.32 0.24 54.67
CA GLU A 47 -52.38 -0.36 55.48
C GLU A 47 -52.19 0.00 56.96
N ASN A 48 -52.93 1.00 57.43
CA ASN A 48 -53.34 1.05 58.83
C ASN A 48 -54.87 1.08 58.81
N GLU A 49 -55.48 -0.08 58.59
CA GLU A 49 -56.94 -0.28 58.48
C GLU A 49 -57.70 -0.11 59.81
N ASN A 50 -57.08 0.48 60.84
CA ASN A 50 -57.70 0.71 62.13
C ASN A 50 -57.58 2.18 62.52
N GLU A 51 -58.32 3.07 61.87
CA GLU A 51 -58.69 4.36 62.46
C GLU A 51 -59.91 4.93 61.73
N ALA A 52 -61.08 4.59 62.28
CA ALA A 52 -62.35 5.21 61.94
C ALA A 52 -62.40 6.63 62.53
N ASP A 53 -61.72 7.59 61.92
CA ASP A 53 -62.11 9.01 61.99
C ASP A 53 -61.43 9.81 60.88
N GLY A 54 -62.25 10.51 60.09
CA GLY A 54 -61.89 11.08 58.79
C GLY A 54 -61.01 12.33 58.84
N ALA A 55 -59.73 12.19 59.17
CA ALA A 55 -58.72 13.22 58.95
C ALA A 55 -57.42 12.62 58.37
N MET A 56 -57.37 12.56 57.04
CA MET A 56 -56.18 12.16 56.28
C MET A 56 -54.99 13.09 56.65
N ASN A 57 -53.89 12.50 57.11
CA ASN A 57 -52.73 13.25 57.59
C ASN A 57 -52.12 14.09 56.42
N PRO A 58 -51.98 15.43 56.52
CA PRO A 58 -51.54 16.29 55.42
C PRO A 58 -50.11 15.97 54.91
N GLN A 59 -49.31 15.25 55.69
CA GLN A 59 -47.99 14.76 55.27
C GLN A 59 -48.03 13.56 54.32
N GLN A 60 -49.06 12.70 54.39
CA GLN A 60 -49.23 11.56 53.47
C GLN A 60 -49.75 12.01 52.10
N GLN A 61 -50.57 13.08 52.09
CA GLN A 61 -50.99 13.74 50.83
C GLN A 61 -49.81 14.41 50.10
N GLN A 62 -48.74 14.80 50.81
CA GLN A 62 -47.53 15.35 50.18
C GLN A 62 -46.66 14.28 49.51
N GLN A 63 -46.77 13.01 49.88
CA GLN A 63 -45.99 11.92 49.29
C GLN A 63 -46.57 11.43 47.96
N LYS A 64 -47.90 11.53 47.76
CA LYS A 64 -48.55 11.19 46.50
C LYS A 64 -48.55 12.38 45.56
N LEU A 65 -47.48 12.51 44.76
CA LEU A 65 -47.44 13.48 43.66
C LEU A 65 -48.66 13.29 42.73
N SER A 66 -49.30 14.38 42.31
CA SER A 66 -50.42 14.29 41.37
C SER A 66 -49.92 13.89 39.98
N GLU A 67 -50.70 13.07 39.27
CA GLU A 67 -50.38 12.63 37.90
C GLU A 67 -50.13 13.82 36.97
N LYS A 68 -50.94 14.88 37.12
CA LYS A 68 -50.77 16.13 36.39
C LYS A 68 -49.41 16.80 36.66
N ALA A 69 -48.92 16.79 37.90
CA ALA A 69 -47.61 17.36 38.22
C ALA A 69 -46.47 16.53 37.62
N ILE A 70 -46.64 15.21 37.56
CA ILE A 70 -45.69 14.28 36.91
C ILE A 70 -45.66 14.56 35.40
N ASP A 71 -46.83 14.67 34.76
CA ASP A 71 -46.93 14.97 33.33
C ASP A 71 -46.36 16.34 32.98
N ASP A 72 -46.64 17.37 33.77
CA ASP A 72 -46.06 18.72 33.58
C ASP A 72 -44.53 18.70 33.76
N ALA A 73 -44.01 17.95 34.73
CA ALA A 73 -42.57 17.81 34.94
C ALA A 73 -41.90 17.06 33.78
N LEU A 74 -42.51 15.97 33.30
CA LEU A 74 -42.03 15.21 32.15
C LEU A 74 -42.08 16.04 30.87
N PHE A 75 -43.13 16.84 30.68
CA PHE A 75 -43.25 17.76 29.56
C PHE A 75 -42.14 18.80 29.56
N ARG A 76 -41.88 19.44 30.71
CA ARG A 76 -40.80 20.43 30.86
C ARG A 76 -39.42 19.79 30.62
N LEU A 77 -39.16 18.62 31.21
CA LEU A 77 -37.91 17.89 31.02
C LEU A 77 -37.68 17.53 29.54
N ASN A 78 -38.70 16.97 28.88
CA ASN A 78 -38.64 16.64 27.46
C ASN A 78 -38.39 17.90 26.60
N HIS A 79 -39.05 19.01 26.92
CA HIS A 79 -38.82 20.27 26.23
C HIS A 79 -37.37 20.76 26.39
N THR A 80 -36.83 20.75 27.61
CA THR A 80 -35.43 21.10 27.89
C THR A 80 -34.46 20.16 27.17
N LEU A 81 -34.75 18.86 27.14
CA LEU A 81 -33.93 17.87 26.46
C LEU A 81 -33.91 18.12 24.95
N GLN A 82 -35.07 18.39 24.33
CA GLN A 82 -35.16 18.74 22.91
C GLN A 82 -34.42 20.03 22.58
N GLN A 83 -34.51 21.05 23.45
CA GLN A 83 -33.75 22.29 23.29
C GLN A 83 -32.24 22.02 23.36
N HIS A 84 -31.80 21.22 24.33
CA HIS A 84 -30.40 20.83 24.47
C HIS A 84 -29.91 20.04 23.25
N ALA A 85 -30.68 19.05 22.78
CA ALA A 85 -30.35 18.26 21.60
C ALA A 85 -30.19 19.13 20.35
N LYS A 86 -31.10 20.09 20.13
CA LYS A 86 -31.01 21.04 19.01
C LYS A 86 -29.81 21.99 19.12
N ARG A 87 -29.44 22.40 20.34
CA ARG A 87 -28.33 23.33 20.58
C ARG A 87 -26.96 22.64 20.48
N VAL A 88 -26.83 21.43 21.02
CA VAL A 88 -25.58 20.67 21.04
C VAL A 88 -25.32 19.95 19.73
N TYR A 89 -26.38 19.48 19.05
CA TYR A 89 -26.27 18.76 17.80
C TYR A 89 -27.01 19.49 16.67
N PRO A 90 -26.55 20.70 16.26
CA PRO A 90 -27.12 21.37 15.11
C PRO A 90 -26.81 20.58 13.83
N PRO A 91 -27.67 20.65 12.81
CA PRO A 91 -27.51 19.85 11.59
C PRO A 91 -26.19 20.11 10.86
N GLN A 92 -25.63 21.32 10.98
CA GLN A 92 -24.33 21.67 10.43
C GLN A 92 -23.17 20.97 11.15
N ALA A 93 -23.24 20.85 12.48
CA ALA A 93 -22.22 20.14 13.25
C ALA A 93 -22.28 18.63 12.97
N THR A 94 -23.47 18.06 12.88
CA THR A 94 -23.64 16.64 12.51
C THR A 94 -23.06 16.35 11.13
N ARG A 95 -23.28 17.27 10.16
CA ARG A 95 -22.68 17.16 8.83
C ARG A 95 -21.16 17.27 8.88
N HIS A 96 -20.61 18.23 9.62
CA HIS A 96 -19.17 18.42 9.75
C HIS A 96 -18.48 17.20 10.40
N VAL A 97 -19.07 16.63 11.46
CA VAL A 97 -18.57 15.40 12.08
C VAL A 97 -18.63 14.22 11.10
N ALA A 98 -19.71 14.11 10.30
CA ALA A 98 -19.78 13.10 9.26
C ALA A 98 -18.68 13.27 8.19
N GLU A 99 -18.35 14.52 7.81
CA GLU A 99 -17.23 14.84 6.91
C GLU A 99 -15.88 14.46 7.53
N GLN A 100 -15.64 14.79 8.80
CA GLN A 100 -14.40 14.42 9.49
C GLN A 100 -14.22 12.90 9.58
N ILE A 101 -15.28 12.15 9.89
CA ILE A 101 -15.24 10.67 9.90
C ILE A 101 -15.03 10.12 8.49
N GLU A 102 -15.47 10.83 7.45
CA GLU A 102 -15.18 10.48 6.06
C GLU A 102 -13.72 10.71 5.71
N GLN A 103 -13.15 11.87 6.03
CA GLN A 103 -11.73 12.17 5.84
C GLN A 103 -10.84 11.17 6.57
N LEU A 104 -11.08 10.92 7.87
CA LEU A 104 -10.30 9.94 8.63
C LEU A 104 -10.34 8.53 8.03
N TYR A 105 -11.47 8.13 7.45
CA TYR A 105 -11.60 6.82 6.81
C TYR A 105 -10.83 6.77 5.48
N LEU A 106 -10.84 7.86 4.71
CA LEU A 106 -10.06 7.98 3.48
C LEU A 106 -8.56 8.02 3.81
N ASP A 107 -8.14 8.83 4.76
CA ASP A 107 -6.74 8.96 5.20
C ASP A 107 -6.20 7.64 5.75
N ALA A 108 -6.98 6.92 6.57
CA ALA A 108 -6.62 5.59 7.04
C ALA A 108 -6.51 4.58 5.90
N GLY A 109 -7.38 4.68 4.89
CA GLY A 109 -7.30 3.88 3.67
C GLY A 109 -6.07 4.20 2.83
N GLU A 110 -5.71 5.48 2.69
CA GLU A 110 -4.54 5.94 1.94
C GLU A 110 -3.24 5.56 2.63
N LEU A 111 -3.15 5.72 3.95
CA LEU A 111 -1.99 5.26 4.73
C LEU A 111 -1.78 3.75 4.59
N ARG A 112 -2.87 2.98 4.58
CA ARG A 112 -2.84 1.52 4.34
C ARG A 112 -2.34 1.19 2.93
N MET A 113 -2.82 1.90 1.91
CA MET A 113 -2.36 1.73 0.52
C MET A 113 -0.91 2.16 0.34
N GLN A 114 -0.44 3.20 1.02
CA GLN A 114 0.97 3.61 0.99
C GLN A 114 1.87 2.59 1.67
N ALA A 115 1.45 2.00 2.79
CA ALA A 115 2.15 0.89 3.43
C ALA A 115 2.24 -0.35 2.52
N GLU A 116 1.18 -0.66 1.76
CA GLU A 116 1.15 -1.78 0.81
C GLU A 116 1.93 -1.52 -0.49
N ARG A 117 2.14 -0.24 -0.86
CA ARG A 117 2.88 0.18 -2.06
C ARG A 117 4.37 0.45 -1.80
N GLY A 118 4.81 0.38 -0.54
CA GLY A 118 6.17 0.65 -0.09
C GLY A 118 7.20 -0.42 -0.45
N ASP A 119 7.59 -0.44 -1.72
CA ASP A 119 8.88 -0.96 -2.19
C ASP A 119 10.00 0.05 -1.82
N GLY A 120 10.88 -0.32 -0.87
CA GLY A 120 12.31 0.00 -0.89
C GLY A 120 12.81 1.46 -0.99
N GLY A 121 12.05 2.47 -0.59
CA GLY A 121 12.45 3.88 -0.73
C GLY A 121 13.06 4.52 0.51
N SER A 122 14.34 4.24 0.81
CA SER A 122 15.13 5.03 1.76
C SER A 122 15.17 6.51 1.34
N ARG A 123 14.54 7.41 2.09
CA ARG A 123 14.84 8.85 2.06
C ARG A 123 14.85 9.42 3.47
N ASN A 124 16.06 9.82 3.86
CA ASN A 124 16.38 10.58 5.05
C ASN A 124 15.65 11.92 5.11
N GLY A 125 15.33 12.33 6.34
CA GLY A 125 15.24 13.74 6.75
C GLY A 125 13.88 14.37 6.55
N GLU A 126 13.08 14.46 7.60
CA GLU A 126 13.05 15.61 8.51
C GLU A 126 12.03 15.33 9.62
N GLU A 127 12.49 15.47 10.86
CA GLU A 127 11.68 15.54 12.07
C GLU A 127 10.77 16.76 11.98
N ASP A 128 9.46 16.56 12.08
CA ASP A 128 8.50 17.37 12.84
C ASP A 128 7.09 17.14 12.29
N GLY A 129 6.33 16.36 13.03
CA GLY A 129 4.93 16.08 12.74
C GLY A 129 4.49 14.88 13.54
N ASP A 130 3.70 15.15 14.57
CA ASP A 130 3.05 14.27 15.54
C ASP A 130 2.15 13.22 14.87
N GLY A 131 2.76 12.39 14.02
CA GLY A 131 2.17 11.19 13.48
C GLY A 131 2.14 10.20 14.62
N VAL A 132 0.92 9.91 15.09
CA VAL A 132 0.64 8.73 15.90
C VAL A 132 0.95 7.51 15.02
N GLY A 133 2.23 7.24 14.86
CA GLY A 133 2.75 5.91 14.63
C GLY A 133 2.18 5.11 15.78
N LEU A 134 1.19 4.29 15.49
CA LEU A 134 0.90 3.15 16.33
C LEU A 134 2.11 2.24 16.19
N ASP A 135 3.13 2.59 16.97
CA ASP A 135 4.25 1.77 17.35
C ASP A 135 3.62 0.59 18.09
N VAL A 136 3.04 -0.37 17.37
CA VAL A 136 2.76 -1.70 17.90
C VAL A 136 4.10 -2.43 17.92
N GLU A 137 5.00 -1.89 18.73
CA GLU A 137 6.22 -2.53 19.16
C GLU A 137 5.80 -3.76 19.96
N GLY A 138 6.02 -4.94 19.37
CA GLY A 138 5.89 -6.22 20.08
C GLY A 138 4.59 -6.98 19.79
N GLY A 139 4.67 -7.94 18.87
CA GLY A 139 3.96 -9.24 18.90
C GLY A 139 2.42 -9.25 18.87
N ASN A 140 1.76 -8.11 19.01
CA ASN A 140 0.33 -7.98 19.27
C ASN A 140 -0.42 -7.28 18.14
N ALA A 141 0.20 -7.12 16.96
CA ALA A 141 -0.43 -6.54 15.77
C ALA A 141 -1.73 -7.28 15.38
N TRP A 142 -1.83 -8.57 15.70
CA TRP A 142 -3.03 -9.38 15.50
C TRP A 142 -4.22 -8.96 16.39
N ARG A 143 -3.99 -8.21 17.49
CA ARG A 143 -5.05 -7.67 18.38
C ARG A 143 -5.59 -6.33 17.92
N ALA A 144 -4.94 -5.66 16.97
CA ALA A 144 -5.38 -4.36 16.49
C ALA A 144 -6.77 -4.48 15.83
N GLN A 145 -7.67 -3.56 16.15
CA GLN A 145 -9.00 -3.52 15.54
C GLN A 145 -8.84 -3.21 14.03
N GLY A 146 -9.14 -4.20 13.19
CA GLY A 146 -8.89 -4.13 11.74
C GLY A 146 -7.66 -4.89 11.25
N ALA A 147 -7.03 -5.72 12.10
CA ALA A 147 -5.94 -6.61 11.68
C ALA A 147 -6.37 -7.50 10.50
N ASP A 148 -5.57 -7.47 9.43
CA ASP A 148 -5.85 -8.25 8.23
C ASP A 148 -5.26 -9.66 8.34
N TYR A 149 -6.13 -10.64 8.54
CA TYR A 149 -5.75 -12.06 8.62
C TYR A 149 -5.37 -12.69 7.28
N VAL A 150 -5.24 -11.90 6.21
CA VAL A 150 -4.61 -12.30 4.96
C VAL A 150 -3.09 -12.14 5.03
N GLN A 151 -2.59 -11.18 5.84
CA GLN A 151 -1.17 -10.87 5.89
C GLN A 151 -0.37 -11.98 6.60
N PRO A 152 0.73 -12.47 5.99
CA PRO A 152 1.49 -13.59 6.51
C PRO A 152 2.16 -13.31 7.87
N GLU A 153 2.48 -12.05 8.13
CA GLU A 153 3.13 -11.58 9.36
C GLU A 153 2.16 -11.58 10.54
N ILE A 154 0.95 -11.09 10.30
CA ILE A 154 -0.14 -11.12 11.29
C ILE A 154 -0.48 -12.57 11.63
N ILE A 155 -0.69 -13.44 10.63
CA ILE A 155 -0.98 -14.88 10.83
C ILE A 155 0.14 -15.57 11.63
N ALA A 156 1.40 -15.19 11.41
CA ALA A 156 2.53 -15.75 12.14
C ALA A 156 2.55 -15.31 13.61
N ALA A 157 2.14 -14.07 13.90
CA ALA A 157 2.03 -13.52 15.24
C ALA A 157 0.86 -14.10 16.06
N LEU A 158 -0.09 -14.83 15.45
CA LEU A 158 -1.20 -15.43 16.20
C LEU A 158 -0.70 -16.49 17.20
N PRO A 159 -1.14 -16.39 18.47
CA PRO A 159 -0.97 -17.42 19.47
C PRO A 159 -1.53 -18.77 19.00
N PRO A 160 -0.83 -19.90 19.25
CA PRO A 160 -1.34 -21.23 18.91
C PRO A 160 -2.49 -21.68 19.83
N THR A 161 -2.63 -21.06 21.00
CA THR A 161 -3.63 -21.37 22.02
C THR A 161 -4.29 -20.08 22.50
N TRP A 162 -5.48 -20.20 23.07
CA TRP A 162 -6.20 -19.06 23.67
C TRP A 162 -5.33 -18.37 24.73
N ASP A 163 -5.29 -17.04 24.73
CA ASP A 163 -4.32 -16.27 25.52
C ASP A 163 -4.57 -16.28 27.03
N SER A 164 -5.84 -16.30 27.43
CA SER A 164 -6.22 -16.37 28.84
C SER A 164 -6.52 -17.82 29.24
N PRO A 165 -5.71 -18.46 30.11
CA PRO A 165 -5.96 -19.83 30.55
C PRO A 165 -7.23 -19.93 31.42
N ALA A 166 -7.63 -18.85 32.08
CA ALA A 166 -8.87 -18.79 32.85
C ALA A 166 -10.09 -18.86 31.92
N GLU A 167 -10.08 -18.13 30.82
CA GLU A 167 -11.16 -18.16 29.81
C GLU A 167 -11.16 -19.46 29.01
N ALA A 168 -9.98 -20.02 28.73
CA ALA A 168 -9.85 -21.33 28.11
C ALA A 168 -10.47 -22.43 28.98
N SER A 169 -10.38 -22.31 30.31
CA SER A 169 -11.02 -23.24 31.25
C SER A 169 -12.53 -23.03 31.35
N ALA A 170 -13.01 -21.79 31.20
CA ALA A 170 -14.44 -21.46 31.20
C ALA A 170 -15.13 -21.95 29.92
N ASN A 171 -14.46 -21.85 28.76
CA ASN A 171 -15.00 -22.24 27.45
C ASN A 171 -14.05 -23.22 26.71
N PRO A 172 -13.99 -24.50 27.15
CA PRO A 172 -13.02 -25.46 26.61
C PRO A 172 -13.28 -25.87 25.15
N LEU A 173 -14.52 -25.78 24.67
CA LEU A 173 -14.86 -26.09 23.27
C LEU A 173 -14.41 -24.99 22.31
N GLU A 174 -14.51 -23.72 22.72
CA GLU A 174 -14.11 -22.57 21.92
C GLU A 174 -12.58 -22.48 21.84
N ALA A 175 -11.89 -22.77 22.94
CA ALA A 175 -10.43 -22.86 22.96
C ALA A 175 -9.88 -23.91 21.98
N LYS A 176 -10.53 -25.08 21.88
CA LYS A 176 -10.15 -26.12 20.90
C LYS A 176 -10.41 -25.67 19.46
N ARG A 177 -11.58 -25.09 19.19
CA ARG A 177 -11.92 -24.55 17.86
C ARG A 177 -10.95 -23.47 17.41
N TYR A 178 -10.56 -22.58 18.33
CA TYR A 178 -9.55 -21.57 18.05
C TYR A 178 -8.23 -22.21 17.63
N ALA A 179 -7.72 -23.19 18.40
CA ALA A 179 -6.46 -23.87 18.08
C ALA A 179 -6.51 -24.57 16.70
N GLU A 180 -7.62 -25.24 16.37
CA GLU A 180 -7.83 -25.86 15.07
C GLU A 180 -7.83 -24.83 13.92
N LEU A 181 -8.53 -23.71 14.10
CA LEU A 181 -8.61 -22.65 13.09
C LEU A 181 -7.26 -21.96 12.88
N VAL A 182 -6.51 -21.66 13.95
CA VAL A 182 -5.17 -21.08 13.85
C VAL A 182 -4.21 -22.04 13.14
N ALA A 183 -4.25 -23.33 13.45
CA ALA A 183 -3.45 -24.33 12.76
C ALA A 183 -3.79 -24.38 11.26
N HIS A 184 -5.08 -24.34 10.92
CA HIS A 184 -5.53 -24.31 9.53
C HIS A 184 -5.10 -23.03 8.79
N LEU A 185 -5.21 -21.86 9.41
CA LEU A 185 -4.76 -20.58 8.84
C LEU A 185 -3.25 -20.56 8.60
N LYS A 186 -2.47 -21.05 9.57
CA LYS A 186 -1.01 -21.18 9.40
C LYS A 186 -0.69 -22.10 8.23
N GLY A 187 -1.38 -23.24 8.10
CA GLY A 187 -1.20 -24.18 6.98
C GLY A 187 -1.69 -23.67 5.61
N LEU A 188 -2.66 -22.76 5.57
CA LEU A 188 -3.03 -22.04 4.34
C LEU A 188 -1.98 -20.99 3.98
N SER A 189 -1.48 -20.24 4.97
CA SER A 189 -0.47 -19.20 4.76
C SER A 189 0.84 -19.77 4.20
N THR A 190 1.26 -20.97 4.62
CA THR A 190 2.45 -21.64 4.07
C THR A 190 2.25 -22.02 2.60
N ARG A 191 1.11 -22.65 2.27
CA ARG A 191 0.75 -22.99 0.88
C ARG A 191 0.67 -21.75 -0.01
N HIS A 192 0.15 -20.64 0.50
CA HIS A 192 0.12 -19.37 -0.22
C HIS A 192 1.53 -18.85 -0.53
N ARG A 193 2.42 -18.81 0.47
CA ARG A 193 3.82 -18.40 0.27
C ARG A 193 4.55 -19.29 -0.74
N ASP A 194 4.31 -20.60 -0.70
CA ASP A 194 4.90 -21.55 -1.67
C ASP A 194 4.41 -21.27 -3.10
N ALA A 195 3.12 -20.99 -3.27
CA ALA A 195 2.54 -20.65 -4.56
C ALA A 195 3.11 -19.32 -5.09
N GLU A 196 3.22 -18.29 -4.25
CA GLU A 196 3.83 -17.02 -4.62
C GLU A 196 5.30 -17.17 -5.00
N ALA A 197 6.06 -17.99 -4.28
CA ALA A 197 7.46 -18.27 -4.59
C ALA A 197 7.59 -18.94 -5.97
N ARG A 198 6.70 -19.89 -6.29
CA ARG A 198 6.64 -20.52 -7.62
C ARG A 198 6.31 -19.50 -8.71
N VAL A 199 5.32 -18.64 -8.48
CA VAL A 199 4.93 -17.59 -9.44
C VAL A 199 6.08 -16.60 -9.65
N ARG A 200 6.74 -16.15 -8.58
CA ARG A 200 7.93 -15.28 -8.68
C ARG A 200 9.04 -15.94 -9.49
N ARG A 201 9.36 -17.20 -9.23
CA ARG A 201 10.35 -17.96 -10.00
C ARG A 201 9.99 -18.05 -11.48
N LEU A 202 8.73 -18.36 -11.80
CA LEU A 202 8.27 -18.43 -13.19
C LEU A 202 8.33 -17.05 -13.86
N ARG A 203 7.95 -15.97 -13.16
CA ARG A 203 8.06 -14.60 -13.67
C ARG A 203 9.51 -14.20 -13.95
N GLN A 204 10.44 -14.56 -13.07
CA GLN A 204 11.87 -14.35 -13.29
C GLN A 204 12.37 -15.11 -14.52
N MET A 205 11.99 -16.38 -14.67
CA MET A 205 12.31 -17.16 -15.87
C MET A 205 11.72 -16.53 -17.13
N THR A 206 10.47 -16.05 -17.08
CA THR A 206 9.87 -15.38 -18.23
C THR A 206 10.57 -14.07 -18.57
N ALA A 207 11.05 -13.30 -17.59
CA ALA A 207 11.80 -12.07 -17.81
C ALA A 207 13.16 -12.35 -18.48
N VAL A 208 13.86 -13.41 -18.07
CA VAL A 208 15.12 -13.83 -18.71
C VAL A 208 14.88 -14.35 -20.14
N LEU A 209 13.73 -14.95 -20.40
CA LEU A 209 13.37 -15.47 -21.73
C LEU A 209 12.78 -14.40 -22.67
N GLU A 210 12.29 -13.28 -22.14
CA GLU A 210 11.68 -12.21 -22.94
C GLU A 210 12.58 -11.70 -24.09
N PRO A 211 13.88 -11.44 -23.89
CA PRO A 211 14.78 -11.00 -24.98
C PRO A 211 14.95 -12.04 -26.10
N PHE A 212 14.62 -13.31 -25.85
CA PHE A 212 14.74 -14.40 -26.82
C PHE A 212 13.43 -14.72 -27.53
N LYS A 213 12.26 -14.31 -26.99
CA LYS A 213 10.95 -14.58 -27.61
C LYS A 213 10.75 -13.84 -28.93
N SER A 214 11.36 -12.66 -29.10
CA SER A 214 11.30 -11.89 -30.35
C SER A 214 11.98 -12.56 -31.55
N SER A 215 12.69 -13.68 -31.34
CA SER A 215 13.35 -14.46 -32.40
C SER A 215 12.50 -15.59 -32.98
N THR A 216 11.48 -16.07 -32.26
CA THR A 216 10.71 -17.27 -32.66
C THR A 216 9.37 -16.93 -33.32
N GLU A 217 8.83 -15.73 -33.10
CA GLU A 217 7.54 -15.28 -33.67
C GLU A 217 7.65 -14.54 -35.01
N GLN A 218 8.77 -14.69 -35.74
CA GLN A 218 8.86 -14.28 -37.15
C GLN A 218 8.33 -15.40 -38.06
N THR A 219 7.02 -15.52 -38.11
CA THR A 219 6.32 -16.30 -39.13
C THR A 219 5.14 -15.47 -39.64
N TYR A 220 5.32 -14.89 -40.84
CA TYR A 220 4.37 -14.14 -41.67
C TYR A 220 3.98 -12.70 -41.26
N SER A 221 4.92 -11.75 -41.28
CA SER A 221 4.69 -10.36 -41.73
C SER A 221 6.03 -9.71 -42.07
N ASP A 222 6.24 -9.36 -43.35
CA ASP A 222 6.11 -8.02 -43.94
C ASP A 222 7.35 -7.14 -43.74
N TYR A 223 7.66 -6.38 -44.78
CA TYR A 223 8.97 -5.85 -45.12
C TYR A 223 9.65 -5.04 -44.01
N GLY A 224 10.89 -5.45 -43.70
CA GLY A 224 11.94 -4.52 -43.30
C GLY A 224 11.97 -4.11 -41.83
N ASN A 225 12.96 -4.67 -41.12
CA ASN A 225 13.70 -3.97 -40.05
C ASN A 225 12.94 -3.76 -38.73
N SER A 226 12.99 -4.72 -37.80
CA SER A 226 13.05 -4.53 -36.32
C SER A 226 12.79 -5.84 -35.54
N SER A 227 13.79 -6.71 -35.31
CA SER A 227 13.70 -7.70 -34.20
C SER A 227 15.01 -8.45 -33.90
N ALA A 228 16.00 -8.44 -34.80
CA ALA A 228 17.31 -9.04 -34.56
C ALA A 228 18.25 -8.17 -33.70
N GLN A 229 17.77 -7.08 -33.09
CA GLN A 229 18.61 -6.12 -32.37
C GLN A 229 19.09 -6.58 -30.98
N ASN A 230 18.49 -7.63 -30.40
CA ASN A 230 18.77 -8.05 -29.02
C ASN A 230 19.67 -9.29 -28.89
N ILE A 231 19.98 -9.99 -29.99
CA ILE A 231 20.97 -11.06 -29.98
C ILE A 231 22.32 -10.41 -30.28
N GLN A 232 23.07 -10.14 -29.21
CA GLN A 232 24.49 -9.78 -29.16
C GLN A 232 25.07 -9.26 -30.50
N ARG A 233 25.16 -7.93 -30.65
CA ARG A 233 25.83 -7.28 -31.79
C ARG A 233 27.28 -7.74 -32.03
N ASN A 234 27.85 -8.46 -31.07
CA ASN A 234 29.21 -8.99 -31.09
C ASN A 234 29.27 -10.48 -31.51
N LEU A 235 28.18 -11.07 -31.98
CA LEU A 235 28.23 -12.42 -32.54
C LEU A 235 29.03 -12.37 -33.84
N VAL A 236 30.27 -12.87 -33.81
CA VAL A 236 31.08 -13.12 -35.02
C VAL A 236 30.42 -14.27 -35.76
N THR A 237 29.43 -13.95 -36.58
CA THR A 237 28.82 -14.91 -37.49
C THR A 237 29.82 -15.27 -38.58
N ARG A 238 29.85 -16.53 -38.99
CA ARG A 238 30.49 -16.94 -40.26
C ARG A 238 29.84 -16.10 -41.38
N ASP A 239 30.64 -15.40 -42.16
CA ASP A 239 30.27 -14.36 -43.16
C ASP A 239 29.84 -12.99 -42.59
N GLY A 240 30.18 -12.71 -41.32
CA GLY A 240 29.86 -11.44 -40.64
C GLY A 240 30.63 -10.23 -41.18
N GLN A 241 30.22 -9.02 -40.78
CA GLN A 241 30.87 -7.76 -41.21
C GLN A 241 32.37 -7.75 -40.86
N VAL A 242 32.74 -8.26 -39.68
CA VAL A 242 34.14 -8.39 -39.23
C VAL A 242 34.93 -9.34 -40.12
N GLU A 243 34.35 -10.46 -40.55
CA GLU A 243 35.05 -11.41 -41.45
C GLU A 243 35.26 -10.80 -42.84
N LYS A 244 34.29 -10.06 -43.36
CA LYS A 244 34.42 -9.31 -44.62
C LYS A 244 35.49 -8.21 -44.54
N GLU A 245 35.58 -7.53 -43.40
CA GLU A 245 36.63 -6.54 -43.15
C GLU A 245 38.01 -7.19 -43.00
N LEU A 246 38.10 -8.34 -42.32
CA LEU A 246 39.32 -9.14 -42.24
C LEU A 246 39.74 -9.68 -43.61
N GLU A 247 38.82 -10.07 -44.48
CA GLU A 247 39.11 -10.49 -45.85
C GLU A 247 39.61 -9.32 -46.71
N ARG A 248 38.99 -8.14 -46.58
CA ARG A 248 39.49 -6.90 -47.21
C ARG A 248 40.89 -6.53 -46.71
N MET A 249 41.14 -6.66 -45.40
CA MET A 249 42.47 -6.44 -44.83
C MET A 249 43.48 -7.46 -45.36
N ARG A 250 43.12 -8.74 -45.52
CA ARG A 250 44.00 -9.76 -46.14
C ARG A 250 44.32 -9.42 -47.58
N MET A 251 43.34 -8.99 -48.38
CA MET A 251 43.58 -8.56 -49.76
C MET A 251 44.45 -7.30 -49.84
N LEU A 252 44.22 -6.32 -48.96
CA LEU A 252 45.05 -5.12 -48.87
C LEU A 252 46.48 -5.46 -48.45
N LEU A 253 46.66 -6.35 -47.47
CA LEU A 253 47.99 -6.82 -47.04
C LEU A 253 48.72 -7.59 -48.14
N ALA A 254 48.01 -8.44 -48.90
CA ALA A 254 48.60 -9.11 -50.06
C ALA A 254 49.06 -8.10 -51.12
N ARG A 255 48.24 -7.09 -51.42
CA ARG A 255 48.58 -6.06 -52.40
C ARG A 255 49.69 -5.10 -51.93
N VAL A 256 49.70 -4.76 -50.64
CA VAL A 256 50.79 -3.98 -50.03
C VAL A 256 52.06 -4.82 -50.01
N GLY A 257 51.97 -6.11 -49.66
CA GLY A 257 53.08 -7.06 -49.76
C GLY A 257 53.65 -7.15 -51.17
N ASP A 258 52.81 -7.28 -52.19
CA ASP A 258 53.24 -7.28 -53.60
C ASP A 258 53.90 -5.95 -54.01
N LYS A 259 53.35 -4.81 -53.55
CA LYS A 259 53.91 -3.49 -53.87
C LYS A 259 55.24 -3.24 -53.15
N VAL A 260 55.38 -3.68 -51.90
CA VAL A 260 56.61 -3.63 -51.12
C VAL A 260 57.65 -4.59 -51.71
N ALA A 261 57.27 -5.80 -52.10
CA ALA A 261 58.15 -6.75 -52.79
C ALA A 261 58.64 -6.20 -54.12
N ARG A 262 57.77 -5.53 -54.91
CA ARG A 262 58.17 -4.83 -56.14
C ARG A 262 59.11 -3.67 -55.88
N LEU A 263 58.88 -2.87 -54.83
CA LEU A 263 59.80 -1.79 -54.43
C LEU A 263 61.15 -2.33 -53.95
N GLN A 264 61.15 -3.42 -53.20
CA GLN A 264 62.37 -4.11 -52.76
C GLN A 264 63.13 -4.73 -53.93
N GLN A 265 62.42 -5.26 -54.93
CA GLN A 265 63.02 -5.77 -56.17
C GLN A 265 63.55 -4.64 -57.06
N GLN A 266 62.91 -3.46 -57.02
CA GLN A 266 63.40 -2.25 -57.70
C GLN A 266 64.63 -1.66 -56.99
N GLN A 267 64.69 -1.71 -55.66
CA GLN A 267 65.90 -1.41 -54.89
C GLN A 267 67.03 -2.40 -55.15
N GLN A 268 66.72 -3.69 -55.34
CA GLN A 268 67.72 -4.70 -55.72
C GLN A 268 68.18 -4.57 -57.18
N GLN A 269 67.34 -4.08 -58.10
CA GLN A 269 67.73 -3.78 -59.49
C GLN A 269 68.43 -2.43 -59.64
N GLN A 270 68.31 -1.52 -58.67
CA GLN A 270 69.12 -0.31 -58.55
C GLN A 270 70.39 -0.54 -57.69
N GLY A 271 70.66 -1.79 -57.29
CA GLY A 271 71.81 -2.15 -56.46
C GLY A 271 73.10 -2.48 -57.21
N ASP A 272 73.11 -2.45 -58.55
CA ASP A 272 74.29 -2.82 -59.35
C ASP A 272 74.88 -1.69 -60.21
N ASP A 273 74.40 -0.44 -60.06
CA ASP A 273 75.06 0.71 -60.68
C ASP A 273 75.10 1.92 -59.71
N GLN A 274 76.33 2.20 -59.27
CA GLN A 274 76.84 3.46 -58.71
C GLN A 274 76.43 3.83 -57.27
N GLU A 275 77.41 3.61 -56.38
CA GLU A 275 78.03 4.67 -55.59
C GLU A 275 77.36 6.06 -55.73
N ASP A 276 76.40 6.36 -54.86
CA ASP A 276 76.25 7.70 -54.32
C ASP A 276 75.59 7.61 -52.94
N ALA A 277 76.46 7.70 -51.93
CA ALA A 277 76.07 8.07 -50.60
C ALA A 277 75.45 9.47 -50.64
N MET A 278 74.33 9.63 -49.95
CA MET A 278 73.66 10.86 -49.47
C MET A 278 72.22 10.95 -49.95
N LEU A 279 71.27 10.61 -49.05
CA LEU A 279 69.88 11.13 -48.89
C LEU A 279 68.96 10.12 -48.14
N VAL A 280 69.43 9.51 -47.05
CA VAL A 280 68.55 8.71 -46.14
C VAL A 280 68.49 9.28 -44.72
N ASP A 281 69.33 10.26 -44.38
CA ASP A 281 69.36 10.86 -43.02
C ASP A 281 68.36 12.00 -42.78
N ASP A 282 67.71 12.56 -43.81
CA ASP A 282 66.83 13.74 -43.62
C ASP A 282 65.44 13.41 -43.08
N VAL A 283 64.91 12.19 -43.31
CA VAL A 283 63.55 11.84 -42.87
C VAL A 283 63.50 11.57 -41.35
N GLU A 284 64.50 10.88 -40.80
CA GLU A 284 64.55 10.61 -39.36
C GLU A 284 64.78 11.88 -38.54
N VAL A 285 65.56 12.84 -39.06
CA VAL A 285 65.82 14.11 -38.38
C VAL A 285 64.56 15.00 -38.39
N ASP A 286 63.80 15.00 -39.49
CA ASP A 286 62.54 15.74 -39.58
C ASP A 286 61.42 15.14 -38.73
N GLU A 287 61.39 13.80 -38.58
CA GLU A 287 60.47 13.11 -37.67
C GLU A 287 60.79 13.40 -36.21
N ARG A 288 62.08 13.38 -35.82
CA ARG A 288 62.50 13.75 -34.46
C ARG A 288 62.17 15.19 -34.12
N ARG A 289 62.36 16.14 -35.06
CA ARG A 289 61.95 17.54 -34.87
C ARG A 289 60.45 17.72 -34.69
N LYS A 290 59.63 16.93 -35.39
CA LYS A 290 58.16 16.96 -35.19
C LYS A 290 57.76 16.41 -33.82
N VAL A 291 58.42 15.35 -33.35
CA VAL A 291 58.16 14.77 -32.02
C VAL A 291 58.59 15.73 -30.92
N ASP A 292 59.74 16.38 -31.05
CA ASP A 292 60.22 17.36 -30.09
C ASP A 292 59.30 18.60 -30.02
N ASN A 293 58.78 19.08 -31.16
CA ASN A 293 57.79 20.17 -31.19
C ASN A 293 56.45 19.78 -30.53
N LEU A 294 56.04 18.51 -30.59
CA LEU A 294 54.83 18.03 -29.93
C LEU A 294 55.04 17.86 -28.41
N LEU A 295 56.24 17.49 -27.98
CA LEU A 295 56.60 17.35 -26.57
C LEU A 295 56.82 18.72 -25.89
N SER A 296 57.36 19.72 -26.60
CA SER A 296 57.52 21.07 -26.07
C SER A 296 56.21 21.88 -26.02
N GLY A 297 55.17 21.44 -26.74
CA GLY A 297 53.83 22.06 -26.74
C GLY A 297 52.89 21.51 -25.65
N LEU A 298 53.37 20.62 -24.79
CA LEU A 298 52.59 19.92 -23.75
C LEU A 298 53.08 20.21 -22.31
N ALA A 299 53.78 21.33 -22.13
CA ALA A 299 54.14 21.91 -20.82
C ALA A 299 53.60 23.35 -20.71
#